data_AF-A0A8J3N169-F1
#
_entry.id   AF-A0A8J3N169-F1
#
_cell.length_a   1.000
_cell.length_b   1.000
_cell.length_c   1.000
_cell.angle_alpha   90.00
_cell.angle_beta   90.00
_cell.angle_gamma   90.00
#
_symmetry.space_group_name_H-M   'P 1'
#
loop_
_entity.id
_entity.type
_entity.pdbx_description
1 polymer ?
#
loop_
_entity_poly.entity_id
_entity_poly.type
_entity_poly.pdbx_seq_one_letter_code
_entity_poly.pdbx_strand_id
1 'polypeptide(L)'
;MQKPRTWRELLGSVIADAQERQRLARELGVSMVTLLRWVSGESKPRAHNLRGLLAALPQQRSLLLPLLEEEFEGFLVGAKEEPQVVADAIPAEFYRQIHHTLPYLPVMLRFSSLSNLILQQALEQLDPSQLGIAIIVTSCMPPSLDQRIRSLRVRAGKGTSPWPRDLAQQAILLGAESLTGHVVSSGHMEMNQRLSEAVNAAPGYQDAWEESAVAVPIMLCGKIAGSLLVSSTQPDYFHSARYALVESYAELLALAFDPEDFYDSQLIALWPVPPREVQIQYFSDFQQRVARVMLQFNLTIVQAELQVWQQIEQELFHWHTESSQPG
;
A
#
# COMPACT_ATOMS: atom_id res chain seq x y z
N MET A 1 28.00 -1.56 -26.81
CA MET A 1 28.01 -2.13 -25.44
C MET A 1 27.50 -3.55 -25.52
N GLN A 2 28.29 -4.53 -25.05
CA GLN A 2 27.86 -5.94 -25.02
C GLN A 2 26.77 -6.10 -23.95
N LYS A 3 25.70 -6.84 -24.25
CA LYS A 3 24.69 -7.19 -23.25
C LYS A 3 25.36 -8.10 -22.19
N PRO A 4 25.18 -7.82 -20.89
CA PRO A 4 25.75 -8.66 -19.84
C PRO A 4 25.18 -10.07 -19.93
N ARG A 5 26.03 -11.08 -19.79
CA ARG A 5 25.67 -12.51 -19.89
C ARG A 5 25.30 -13.12 -18.54
N THR A 6 25.64 -12.45 -17.42
CA THR A 6 25.31 -12.91 -16.07
C THR A 6 24.85 -11.74 -15.20
N TRP A 7 24.09 -12.02 -14.13
CA TRP A 7 23.67 -10.99 -13.19
C TRP A 7 24.86 -10.30 -12.49
N ARG A 8 25.98 -11.01 -12.33
CA ARG A 8 27.23 -10.45 -11.76
C ARG A 8 27.88 -9.44 -12.68
N GLU A 9 27.89 -9.68 -13.99
CA GLU A 9 28.37 -8.71 -14.97
C GLU A 9 27.48 -7.48 -15.01
N LEU A 10 26.16 -7.66 -14.95
CA LEU A 10 25.21 -6.57 -14.85
C LEU A 10 25.43 -5.76 -13.58
N LEU A 11 25.50 -6.41 -12.42
CA LEU A 11 25.78 -5.74 -11.15
C LEU A 11 27.15 -5.04 -11.18
N GLY A 12 28.18 -5.68 -11.74
CA GLY A 12 29.52 -5.12 -11.92
C GLY A 12 29.52 -3.83 -12.73
N SER A 13 28.71 -3.78 -13.79
CA SER A 13 28.55 -2.56 -14.61
C SER A 13 27.86 -1.42 -13.87
N VAL A 14 26.87 -1.74 -13.00
CA VAL A 14 26.14 -0.76 -12.20
C VAL A 14 27.02 -0.22 -11.06
N ILE A 15 27.72 -1.10 -10.33
CA ILE A 15 28.57 -0.67 -9.21
C ILE A 15 29.93 -0.12 -9.68
N ALA A 16 30.21 -0.07 -10.98
CA ALA A 16 31.40 0.59 -11.52
C ALA A 16 31.38 2.09 -11.16
N ASP A 17 30.19 2.70 -11.13
CA ASP A 17 29.99 4.03 -10.54
C ASP A 17 30.06 3.95 -9.01
N ALA A 18 30.95 4.75 -8.43
CA ALA A 18 31.15 4.83 -6.99
C ALA A 18 29.91 5.36 -6.24
N GLN A 19 29.12 6.24 -6.86
CA GLN A 19 27.89 6.76 -6.26
C GLN A 19 26.81 5.69 -6.20
N GLU A 20 26.57 4.97 -7.30
CA GLU A 20 25.61 3.86 -7.35
C GLU A 20 26.02 2.72 -6.41
N ARG A 21 27.31 2.40 -6.32
CA ARG A 21 27.82 1.41 -5.36
C ARG A 21 27.47 1.78 -3.92
N GLN A 22 27.64 3.05 -3.55
CA GLN A 22 27.34 3.53 -2.21
C GLN A 22 25.82 3.64 -1.95
N ARG A 23 25.03 3.95 -2.98
CA ARG A 23 23.56 3.93 -2.93
C ARG A 23 23.04 2.52 -2.68
N LEU A 24 23.44 1.56 -3.52
CA LEU A 24 23.04 0.16 -3.41
C LEU A 24 23.47 -0.47 -2.08
N ALA A 25 24.68 -0.20 -1.61
CA ALA A 25 25.14 -0.70 -0.32
C ALA A 25 24.23 -0.23 0.83
N ARG A 26 23.80 1.04 0.79
CA ARG A 26 22.87 1.61 1.78
C ARG A 26 21.47 1.03 1.67
N GLU A 27 20.92 0.93 0.46
CA GLU A 27 19.57 0.38 0.24
C GLU A 27 19.46 -1.10 0.59
N LEU A 28 20.52 -1.87 0.36
CA LEU A 28 20.57 -3.31 0.64
C LEU A 28 20.99 -3.62 2.08
N GLY A 29 21.41 -2.62 2.86
CA GLY A 29 21.93 -2.82 4.22
C GLY A 29 23.22 -3.64 4.28
N VAL A 30 24.03 -3.65 3.22
CA VAL A 30 25.29 -4.41 3.13
C VAL A 30 26.51 -3.50 2.96
N SER A 31 27.71 -4.01 3.22
CA SER A 31 28.93 -3.26 2.97
C SER A 31 29.26 -3.16 1.47
N MET A 32 29.94 -2.09 1.05
CA MET A 32 30.43 -1.96 -0.35
C MET A 32 31.37 -3.11 -0.74
N VAL A 33 32.13 -3.65 0.23
CA VAL A 33 33.00 -4.81 0.02
C VAL A 33 32.18 -6.06 -0.28
N THR A 34 31.01 -6.21 0.34
CA THR A 34 30.08 -7.32 0.09
C THR A 34 29.58 -7.31 -1.36
N LEU A 35 29.27 -6.12 -1.91
CA LEU A 35 28.86 -5.99 -3.31
C LEU A 35 29.98 -6.39 -4.27
N LEU A 36 31.23 -5.97 -4.00
CA LEU A 36 32.37 -6.38 -4.81
C LEU A 36 32.61 -7.89 -4.76
N ARG A 37 32.43 -8.52 -3.59
CA ARG A 37 32.53 -9.97 -3.42
C ARG A 37 31.43 -10.74 -4.15
N TRP A 38 30.23 -10.17 -4.28
CA TRP A 38 29.17 -10.76 -5.09
C TRP A 38 29.54 -10.75 -6.58
N VAL A 39 30.09 -9.64 -7.07
CA VAL A 39 30.54 -9.50 -8.46
C VAL A 39 31.72 -10.43 -8.76
N SER A 40 32.68 -10.56 -7.85
CA SER A 40 33.82 -11.48 -8.02
C SER A 40 33.47 -12.96 -7.78
N GLY A 41 32.28 -13.24 -7.23
CA GLY A 41 31.84 -14.60 -6.91
C GLY A 41 32.45 -15.17 -5.61
N GLU A 42 33.19 -14.36 -4.85
CA GLU A 42 33.76 -14.74 -3.55
C GLU A 42 32.71 -15.00 -2.47
N SER A 43 31.50 -14.44 -2.63
CA SER A 43 30.38 -14.75 -1.77
C SER A 43 29.07 -14.88 -2.54
N LYS A 44 28.20 -15.76 -2.06
CA LYS A 44 26.86 -15.94 -2.60
C LYS A 44 25.88 -15.04 -1.83
N PRO A 45 25.17 -14.11 -2.49
CA PRO A 45 24.10 -13.35 -1.85
C PRO A 45 22.99 -14.30 -1.37
N ARG A 46 22.40 -13.98 -0.21
CA ARG A 46 21.18 -14.64 0.26
C ARG A 46 19.99 -14.23 -0.61
N ALA A 47 18.93 -15.04 -0.62
CA ALA A 47 17.71 -14.77 -1.38
C ALA A 47 17.13 -13.35 -1.11
N HIS A 48 17.11 -12.90 0.15
CA HIS A 48 16.64 -11.55 0.50
C HIS A 48 17.49 -10.44 -0.17
N ASN A 49 18.81 -10.64 -0.30
CA ASN A 49 19.70 -9.66 -0.89
C ASN A 49 19.50 -9.56 -2.39
N LEU A 50 19.23 -10.69 -3.05
CA LEU A 50 18.92 -10.75 -4.47
C LEU A 50 17.59 -10.06 -4.78
N ARG A 51 16.57 -10.26 -3.94
CA ARG A 51 15.29 -9.53 -4.03
C ARG A 51 15.48 -8.03 -3.82
N GLY A 52 16.24 -7.65 -2.79
CA GLY A 52 16.61 -6.25 -2.58
C GLY A 52 17.33 -5.65 -3.80
N LEU A 53 18.18 -6.44 -4.47
CA LEU A 53 18.90 -5.99 -5.68
C LEU A 53 17.93 -5.67 -6.82
N LEU A 54 16.88 -6.47 -6.99
CA LEU A 54 15.82 -6.24 -7.97
C LEU A 54 14.98 -5.00 -7.64
N ALA A 55 14.72 -4.74 -6.35
CA ALA A 55 14.00 -3.54 -5.92
C ALA A 55 14.85 -2.27 -6.09
N ALA A 56 16.15 -2.35 -5.80
CA ALA A 56 17.09 -1.24 -5.89
C ALA A 56 17.51 -0.86 -7.33
N LEU A 57 17.18 -1.71 -8.32
CA LEU A 57 17.49 -1.54 -9.74
C LEU A 57 16.25 -1.70 -10.63
N PRO A 58 15.23 -0.83 -10.48
CA PRO A 58 13.96 -0.98 -11.20
C PRO A 58 14.13 -0.89 -12.72
N GLN A 59 15.04 -0.04 -13.21
CA GLN A 59 15.29 0.16 -14.65
C GLN A 59 15.96 -1.06 -15.30
N GLN A 60 16.72 -1.82 -14.53
CA GLN A 60 17.44 -3.02 -14.99
C GLN A 60 16.71 -4.31 -14.63
N ARG A 61 15.55 -4.23 -13.94
CA ARG A 61 14.78 -5.38 -13.46
C ARG A 61 14.46 -6.38 -14.57
N SER A 62 14.02 -5.88 -15.74
CA SER A 62 13.69 -6.71 -16.90
C SER A 62 14.87 -7.52 -17.46
N LEU A 63 16.09 -7.06 -17.23
CA LEU A 63 17.32 -7.76 -17.61
C LEU A 63 17.89 -8.60 -16.46
N LEU A 64 17.79 -8.12 -15.22
CA LEU A 64 18.36 -8.75 -14.03
C LEU A 64 17.58 -10.01 -13.62
N LEU A 65 16.26 -9.98 -13.72
CA LEU A 65 15.39 -11.07 -13.31
C LEU A 65 15.70 -12.40 -14.02
N PRO A 66 15.72 -12.48 -15.37
CA PRO A 66 16.03 -13.75 -16.05
C PRO A 66 17.46 -14.24 -15.76
N LEU A 67 18.42 -13.32 -15.58
CA LEU A 67 19.80 -13.68 -15.24
C LEU A 67 19.94 -14.25 -13.82
N LEU A 68 19.04 -13.89 -12.90
CA LEU A 68 18.98 -14.47 -11.57
C LEU A 68 18.30 -15.85 -11.59
N GLU A 69 17.25 -16.02 -12.40
CA GLU A 69 16.58 -17.32 -12.55
C GLU A 69 17.49 -18.38 -13.18
N GLU A 70 18.35 -18.00 -14.13
CA GLU A 70 19.33 -18.92 -14.74
C GLU A 70 20.33 -19.49 -13.72
N GLU A 71 20.69 -18.73 -12.68
CA GLU A 71 21.68 -19.16 -11.69
C GLU A 71 21.07 -19.66 -10.38
N PHE A 72 19.90 -19.17 -10.01
CA PHE A 72 19.18 -19.53 -8.80
C PHE A 72 17.86 -20.22 -9.18
N GLU A 73 17.93 -21.53 -9.45
CA GLU A 73 16.76 -22.36 -9.75
C GLU A 73 15.68 -22.18 -8.66
N GLY A 74 14.46 -21.83 -9.08
CA GLY A 74 13.33 -21.62 -8.16
C GLY A 74 13.37 -20.30 -7.38
N PHE A 75 14.21 -19.34 -7.77
CA PHE A 75 14.27 -17.99 -7.16
C PHE A 75 12.89 -17.32 -7.04
N LEU A 76 12.01 -17.49 -8.04
CA LEU A 76 10.62 -17.02 -8.01
C LEU A 76 9.62 -18.06 -7.51
N VAL A 77 9.91 -19.36 -7.61
CA VAL A 77 8.90 -20.43 -7.43
C VAL A 77 8.96 -21.10 -6.06
N GLY A 78 9.99 -20.91 -5.25
CA GLY A 78 10.06 -21.72 -4.02
C GLY A 78 11.23 -21.47 -3.11
N ALA A 79 11.50 -20.22 -2.75
CA ALA A 79 12.06 -20.02 -1.43
C ALA A 79 10.95 -20.34 -0.42
N LYS A 80 10.86 -21.61 0.00
CA LYS A 80 10.41 -21.90 1.36
C LYS A 80 11.31 -21.07 2.26
N GLU A 81 10.84 -19.88 2.61
CA GLU A 81 11.46 -19.07 3.64
C GLU A 81 11.56 -20.02 4.83
N GLU A 82 12.79 -20.31 5.29
CA GLU A 82 12.96 -20.69 6.69
C GLU A 82 12.08 -19.72 7.47
N PRO A 83 11.16 -20.19 8.32
CA PRO A 83 10.14 -19.35 8.91
C PRO A 83 10.86 -18.20 9.61
N GLN A 84 10.87 -17.04 8.96
CA GLN A 84 11.11 -15.80 9.65
C GLN A 84 10.02 -15.82 10.70
N VAL A 85 10.42 -15.85 11.96
CA VAL A 85 9.51 -15.78 13.08
C VAL A 85 8.91 -14.38 13.02
N VAL A 86 7.95 -14.19 12.12
CA VAL A 86 6.95 -13.14 12.24
C VAL A 86 6.36 -13.41 13.62
N ALA A 87 6.44 -12.42 14.51
CA ALA A 87 5.72 -12.55 15.75
C ALA A 87 4.24 -12.75 15.35
N ASP A 88 3.72 -13.95 15.59
CA ASP A 88 2.39 -14.36 15.11
C ASP A 88 1.27 -13.47 15.67
N ALA A 89 1.59 -12.61 16.64
CA ALA A 89 0.67 -11.67 17.25
C ALA A 89 1.33 -10.31 17.54
N ILE A 90 0.50 -9.28 17.57
CA ILE A 90 0.88 -7.95 18.02
C ILE A 90 1.31 -8.01 19.50
N PRO A 91 2.49 -7.47 19.88
CA PRO A 91 2.98 -7.47 21.24
C PRO A 91 1.99 -6.81 22.21
N ALA A 92 1.77 -7.44 23.36
CA ALA A 92 0.89 -6.91 24.41
C ALA A 92 1.30 -5.49 24.89
N GLU A 93 2.59 -5.15 24.80
CA GLU A 93 3.07 -3.80 25.10
C GLU A 93 2.49 -2.75 24.15
N PHE A 94 2.33 -3.10 22.88
CA PHE A 94 1.80 -2.18 21.88
C PHE A 94 0.32 -1.88 22.14
N TYR A 95 -0.48 -2.90 22.50
CA TYR A 95 -1.86 -2.68 22.95
C TYR A 95 -1.91 -1.74 24.17
N ARG A 96 -1.03 -1.95 25.16
CA ARG A 96 -0.94 -1.07 26.34
C ARG A 96 -0.56 0.36 25.96
N GLN A 97 0.35 0.54 25.02
CA GLN A 97 0.70 1.86 24.48
C GLN A 97 -0.52 2.54 23.85
N ILE A 98 -1.26 1.85 22.96
CA ILE A 98 -2.46 2.40 22.31
C ILE A 98 -3.49 2.82 23.35
N HIS A 99 -3.80 1.94 24.31
CA HIS A 99 -4.76 2.24 25.38
C HIS A 99 -4.32 3.37 26.31
N HIS A 100 -3.02 3.54 26.54
CA HIS A 100 -2.49 4.66 27.33
C HIS A 100 -2.52 5.97 26.53
N THR A 101 -2.29 5.93 25.22
CA THR A 101 -2.27 7.13 24.37
C THR A 101 -3.68 7.65 24.08
N LEU A 102 -4.65 6.76 23.81
CA LEU A 102 -6.00 7.11 23.34
C LEU A 102 -6.74 8.17 24.20
N PRO A 103 -6.79 8.10 25.55
CA PRO A 103 -7.57 9.04 26.36
C PRO A 103 -7.05 10.48 26.35
N TYR A 104 -5.77 10.67 26.01
CA TYR A 104 -5.11 11.98 26.03
C TYR A 104 -5.01 12.62 24.64
N LEU A 105 -5.45 11.93 23.59
CA LEU A 105 -5.42 12.46 22.23
C LEU A 105 -6.59 13.41 21.98
N PRO A 106 -6.34 14.63 21.50
CA PRO A 106 -7.40 15.48 20.94
C PRO A 106 -8.12 14.76 19.79
N VAL A 107 -9.45 14.88 19.72
CA VAL A 107 -10.29 14.24 18.70
C VAL A 107 -9.74 14.45 17.28
N MET A 108 -9.38 15.70 16.95
CA MET A 108 -8.85 16.10 15.64
C MET A 108 -7.53 15.43 15.25
N LEU A 109 -6.78 14.89 16.22
CA LEU A 109 -5.50 14.20 15.99
C LEU A 109 -5.62 12.69 16.17
N ARG A 110 -6.76 12.17 16.62
CA ARG A 110 -6.91 10.74 16.95
C ARG A 110 -6.57 9.86 15.76
N PHE A 111 -7.20 10.12 14.61
CA PHE A 111 -6.97 9.34 13.41
C PHE A 111 -5.50 9.38 12.97
N SER A 112 -4.93 10.57 12.84
CA SER A 112 -3.57 10.73 12.32
C SER A 112 -2.52 10.18 13.28
N SER A 113 -2.65 10.41 14.59
CA SER A 113 -1.71 9.90 15.59
C SER A 113 -1.78 8.38 15.73
N LEU A 114 -2.96 7.79 15.89
CA LEU A 114 -3.09 6.34 16.06
C LEU A 114 -2.78 5.58 14.78
N SER A 115 -3.28 6.03 13.62
CA SER A 115 -2.95 5.37 12.35
C SER A 115 -1.45 5.40 12.10
N ASN A 116 -0.76 6.53 12.34
CA ASN A 116 0.69 6.57 12.17
C ASN A 116 1.44 5.58 13.08
N LEU A 117 1.03 5.46 14.34
CA LEU A 117 1.64 4.54 15.29
C LEU A 117 1.37 3.07 14.90
N ILE A 118 0.12 2.74 14.56
CA ILE A 118 -0.32 1.39 14.18
C ILE A 118 0.35 0.96 12.88
N LEU A 119 0.33 1.80 11.85
CA LEU A 119 0.93 1.50 10.55
C LEU A 119 2.45 1.32 10.64
N GLN A 120 3.12 2.09 11.51
CA GLN A 120 4.56 1.92 11.75
C GLN A 120 4.85 0.54 12.35
N GLN A 121 4.13 0.17 13.41
CA GLN A 121 4.30 -1.13 14.07
C GLN A 121 3.95 -2.29 13.12
N ALA A 122 2.89 -2.14 12.32
CA ALA A 122 2.49 -3.13 11.33
C ALA A 122 3.56 -3.33 10.26
N LEU A 123 4.11 -2.24 9.73
CA LEU A 123 5.16 -2.31 8.71
C LEU A 123 6.43 -3.00 9.23
N GLU A 124 6.83 -2.72 10.48
CA GLU A 124 8.00 -3.35 11.11
C GLU A 124 7.83 -4.86 11.33
N GLN A 125 6.61 -5.34 11.59
CA GLN A 125 6.34 -6.77 11.79
C GLN A 125 6.06 -7.52 10.51
N LEU A 126 5.34 -6.89 9.59
CA LEU A 126 5.01 -7.49 8.30
C LEU A 126 6.27 -7.55 7.43
N ASP A 127 7.09 -6.51 7.42
CA ASP A 127 8.28 -6.42 6.57
C ASP A 127 9.62 -6.28 7.32
N PRO A 128 9.99 -7.22 8.22
CA PRO A 128 11.22 -7.10 9.01
C PRO A 128 12.48 -7.12 8.13
N SER A 129 12.39 -7.68 6.93
CA SER A 129 13.49 -7.80 5.98
C SER A 129 13.49 -6.72 4.89
N GLN A 130 12.57 -5.75 4.94
CA GLN A 130 12.42 -4.69 3.94
C GLN A 130 12.35 -5.23 2.50
N LEU A 131 11.56 -6.30 2.30
CA LEU A 131 11.30 -6.92 1.00
C LEU A 131 10.37 -6.08 0.12
N GLY A 132 9.81 -5.00 0.66
CA GLY A 132 8.89 -4.12 -0.05
C GLY A 132 7.47 -4.50 0.31
N ILE A 133 6.90 -3.72 1.21
CA ILE A 133 5.51 -3.75 1.64
C ILE A 133 4.98 -2.31 1.65
N ALA A 134 3.75 -2.15 1.16
CA ALA A 134 2.96 -0.94 1.31
C ALA A 134 1.72 -1.26 2.16
N ILE A 135 1.39 -0.38 3.10
CA ILE A 135 0.20 -0.48 3.93
C ILE A 135 -0.60 0.80 3.74
N ILE A 136 -1.88 0.68 3.39
CA ILE A 136 -2.77 1.80 3.12
C ILE A 136 -4.05 1.64 3.92
N VAL A 137 -4.49 2.73 4.55
CA VAL A 137 -5.79 2.84 5.20
C VAL A 137 -6.70 3.65 4.31
N THR A 138 -7.83 3.04 3.96
CA THR A 138 -8.90 3.68 3.21
C THR A 138 -10.07 3.95 4.14
N SER A 139 -10.82 5.04 3.90
CA SER A 139 -12.08 5.32 4.58
C SER A 139 -13.21 5.43 3.58
N CYS A 140 -14.40 5.00 3.96
CA CYS A 140 -15.63 5.36 3.28
C CYS A 140 -15.72 6.89 3.13
N MET A 141 -16.11 7.35 1.94
CA MET A 141 -16.57 8.73 1.78
C MET A 141 -17.93 8.90 2.48
N PRO A 142 -18.25 10.07 3.04
CA PRO A 142 -19.56 10.30 3.61
C PRO A 142 -20.67 10.10 2.58
N PRO A 143 -21.88 9.68 3.00
CA PRO A 143 -22.98 9.40 2.09
C PRO A 143 -23.28 10.57 1.15
N SER A 144 -23.47 10.26 -0.13
CA SER A 144 -23.92 11.22 -1.14
C SER A 144 -25.39 11.62 -0.91
N LEU A 145 -25.96 12.47 -1.78
CA LEU A 145 -27.34 12.95 -1.65
C LEU A 145 -28.40 11.83 -1.60
N ASP A 146 -28.11 10.69 -2.21
CA ASP A 146 -28.94 9.48 -2.21
C ASP A 146 -28.74 8.59 -0.97
N GLN A 147 -28.01 9.09 0.03
CA GLN A 147 -27.67 8.39 1.28
C GLN A 147 -26.82 7.13 1.06
N ARG A 148 -26.09 7.03 -0.06
CA ARG A 148 -25.19 5.91 -0.34
C ARG A 148 -23.73 6.34 -0.33
N ILE A 149 -22.86 5.42 0.02
CA ILE A 149 -21.40 5.59 -0.05
C ILE A 149 -20.96 5.10 -1.41
N ARG A 150 -20.30 5.98 -2.17
CA ARG A 150 -19.97 5.74 -3.58
C ARG A 150 -18.49 5.49 -3.84
N SER A 151 -17.60 5.93 -2.95
CA SER A 151 -16.18 5.66 -3.06
C SER A 151 -15.51 5.52 -1.70
N LEU A 152 -14.26 5.05 -1.74
CA LEU A 152 -13.32 5.08 -0.64
C LEU A 152 -12.25 6.12 -0.93
N ARG A 153 -11.71 6.76 0.10
CA ARG A 153 -10.53 7.62 -0.01
C ARG A 153 -9.34 7.02 0.72
N VAL A 154 -8.14 7.19 0.18
CA VAL A 154 -6.91 6.91 0.92
C VAL A 154 -6.71 7.99 1.99
N ARG A 155 -6.49 7.56 3.24
CA ARG A 155 -6.40 8.45 4.40
C ARG A 155 -5.05 8.41 5.12
N ALA A 156 -4.39 7.26 5.07
CA ALA A 156 -3.06 7.08 5.62
C ALA A 156 -2.36 5.98 4.82
N GLY A 157 -1.02 6.00 4.79
CA GLY A 157 -0.28 4.89 4.24
C GLY A 157 1.22 5.03 4.44
N LYS A 158 1.89 3.89 4.53
CA LYS A 158 3.34 3.78 4.71
C LYS A 158 3.90 2.66 3.85
N GLY A 159 5.13 2.81 3.39
CA GLY A 159 5.81 1.80 2.60
C GLY A 159 7.28 1.62 2.97
N THR A 160 7.81 0.43 2.68
CA THR A 160 9.24 0.18 2.52
C THR A 160 9.59 0.22 1.03
N SER A 161 10.89 0.43 0.73
CA SER A 161 11.38 0.41 -0.65
C SER A 161 10.87 -0.87 -1.34
N PRO A 162 10.21 -0.78 -2.49
CA PRO A 162 10.13 0.34 -3.45
C PRO A 162 9.37 1.61 -3.10
N TRP A 163 8.38 1.47 -2.25
CA TRP A 163 7.34 2.45 -2.10
C TRP A 163 7.85 3.65 -1.31
N PRO A 164 7.31 4.86 -1.56
CA PRO A 164 7.53 6.00 -0.69
C PRO A 164 7.19 5.65 0.77
N ARG A 165 7.95 6.20 1.71
CA ARG A 165 7.70 6.00 3.14
C ARG A 165 6.34 6.53 3.59
N ASP A 166 5.85 7.56 2.92
CA ASP A 166 4.53 8.16 3.13
C ASP A 166 3.73 8.03 1.84
N LEU A 167 2.70 7.19 1.88
CA LEU A 167 1.80 6.92 0.77
C LEU A 167 0.52 7.77 0.85
N ALA A 168 0.27 8.41 2.00
CA ALA A 168 -0.96 9.18 2.25
C ALA A 168 -1.03 10.48 1.45
N GLN A 169 0.12 10.97 0.96
CA GLN A 169 0.21 12.22 0.21
C GLN A 169 -0.43 12.14 -1.19
N GLN A 170 -0.81 10.94 -1.64
CA GLN A 170 -1.46 10.75 -2.91
C GLN A 170 -2.97 10.84 -2.74
N ALA A 171 -3.56 11.95 -3.18
CA ALA A 171 -5.00 12.10 -3.22
C ALA A 171 -5.58 11.16 -4.30
N ILE A 172 -6.25 10.10 -3.87
CA ILE A 172 -6.86 9.08 -4.74
C ILE A 172 -8.15 8.55 -4.12
N LEU A 173 -9.14 8.30 -4.97
CA LEU A 173 -10.36 7.56 -4.64
C LEU A 173 -10.26 6.13 -5.17
N LEU A 174 -10.88 5.19 -4.47
CA LEU A 174 -10.97 3.78 -4.83
C LEU A 174 -12.44 3.38 -4.86
N GLY A 175 -12.80 2.52 -5.81
CA GLY A 175 -14.19 2.18 -6.10
C GLY A 175 -14.46 0.69 -5.99
N ALA A 176 -15.57 0.26 -6.59
CA ALA A 176 -15.97 -1.15 -6.61
C ALA A 176 -14.98 -2.05 -7.40
N GLU A 177 -14.12 -1.47 -8.24
CA GLU A 177 -13.08 -2.19 -8.97
C GLU A 177 -11.88 -2.59 -8.10
N SER A 178 -11.74 -1.98 -6.91
CA SER A 178 -10.58 -2.16 -6.05
C SER A 178 -10.77 -3.31 -5.06
N LEU A 179 -9.68 -4.00 -4.68
CA LEU A 179 -9.67 -5.03 -3.65
C LEU A 179 -10.23 -4.49 -2.32
N THR A 180 -9.91 -3.24 -2.00
CA THR A 180 -10.49 -2.54 -0.84
C THR A 180 -11.99 -2.32 -0.99
N GLY A 181 -12.47 -1.97 -2.18
CA GLY A 181 -13.89 -1.78 -2.45
C GLY A 181 -14.67 -3.09 -2.39
N HIS A 182 -14.11 -4.17 -2.91
CA HIS A 182 -14.67 -5.52 -2.79
C HIS A 182 -14.83 -5.92 -1.31
N VAL A 183 -13.79 -5.74 -0.51
CA VAL A 183 -13.78 -6.07 0.92
C VAL A 183 -14.73 -5.21 1.74
N VAL A 184 -14.79 -3.90 1.46
CA VAL A 184 -15.75 -3.00 2.13
C VAL A 184 -17.19 -3.33 1.73
N SER A 185 -17.44 -3.73 0.48
CA SER A 185 -18.78 -4.10 0.01
C SER A 185 -19.22 -5.46 0.54
N SER A 186 -18.32 -6.42 0.62
CA SER A 186 -18.62 -7.77 1.12
C SER A 186 -18.63 -7.83 2.64
N GLY A 187 -17.89 -6.96 3.32
CA GLY A 187 -17.62 -7.04 4.76
C GLY A 187 -16.69 -8.20 5.14
N HIS A 188 -16.04 -8.82 4.15
CA HIS A 188 -15.14 -9.95 4.34
C HIS A 188 -13.77 -9.61 3.78
N MET A 189 -12.74 -10.06 4.47
CA MET A 189 -11.38 -9.92 3.98
C MET A 189 -11.13 -10.75 2.72
N GLU A 190 -10.27 -10.24 1.84
CA GLU A 190 -9.89 -10.88 0.58
C GLU A 190 -8.38 -10.79 0.37
N MET A 191 -7.85 -11.79 -0.34
CA MET A 191 -6.42 -11.93 -0.56
C MET A 191 -6.16 -12.37 -1.99
N ASN A 192 -5.17 -11.73 -2.60
CA ASN A 192 -4.67 -12.07 -3.92
C ASN A 192 -3.16 -12.35 -3.80
N GLN A 193 -2.78 -13.63 -3.90
CA GLN A 193 -1.39 -14.04 -3.76
C GLN A 193 -0.54 -13.75 -4.99
N ARG A 194 -1.16 -13.55 -6.16
CA ARG A 194 -0.50 -13.37 -7.45
C ARG A 194 -1.34 -12.49 -8.37
N LEU A 195 -1.10 -11.19 -8.29
CA LEU A 195 -1.82 -10.17 -9.05
C LEU A 195 -1.63 -10.30 -10.56
N SER A 196 -0.47 -10.80 -11.00
CA SER A 196 -0.16 -11.06 -12.41
C SER A 196 -0.96 -12.21 -13.03
N GLU A 197 -1.50 -13.12 -12.20
CA GLU A 197 -2.28 -14.29 -12.64
C GLU A 197 -3.79 -14.12 -12.41
N ALA A 198 -4.20 -13.03 -11.75
CA ALA A 198 -5.57 -12.88 -11.27
C ALA A 198 -6.55 -12.39 -12.35
N VAL A 199 -7.67 -13.10 -12.46
CA VAL A 199 -8.87 -12.72 -13.25
C VAL A 199 -9.83 -11.81 -12.45
N ASN A 200 -9.54 -11.58 -11.16
CA ASN A 200 -10.41 -10.91 -10.18
C ASN A 200 -9.96 -9.47 -9.85
N ALA A 201 -10.76 -8.79 -9.02
CA ALA A 201 -10.55 -7.46 -8.45
C ALA A 201 -9.07 -7.06 -8.31
N ALA A 202 -8.69 -5.98 -9.00
CA ALA A 202 -7.37 -5.37 -8.83
C ALA A 202 -7.35 -4.58 -7.51
N PRO A 203 -6.21 -4.29 -6.88
CA PRO A 203 -6.11 -3.46 -5.68
C PRO A 203 -6.58 -2.00 -5.83
N GLY A 204 -7.28 -1.65 -6.92
CA GLY A 204 -7.72 -0.30 -7.28
C GLY A 204 -6.59 0.57 -7.83
N TYR A 205 -5.36 0.29 -7.40
CA TYR A 205 -4.13 0.84 -7.90
C TYR A 205 -3.06 -0.26 -7.91
N GLN A 206 -2.83 -0.92 -9.04
CA GLN A 206 -1.61 -1.71 -9.22
C GLN A 206 -0.48 -0.72 -9.44
N ASP A 207 0.23 -0.35 -8.37
CA ASP A 207 1.54 0.27 -8.56
C ASP A 207 2.46 -0.75 -9.25
N ALA A 208 3.46 -0.31 -10.01
CA ALA A 208 4.27 -1.15 -10.91
C ALA A 208 5.05 -2.30 -10.23
N TRP A 209 4.96 -2.42 -8.91
CA TRP A 209 5.77 -3.27 -8.06
C TRP A 209 4.91 -4.26 -7.26
N GLU A 210 3.59 -4.16 -7.33
CA GLU A 210 2.67 -4.97 -6.54
C GLU A 210 2.45 -6.36 -7.17
N GLU A 211 2.81 -7.42 -6.45
CA GLU A 211 2.71 -8.81 -6.90
C GLU A 211 1.69 -9.62 -6.08
N SER A 212 1.47 -9.26 -4.81
CA SER A 212 0.41 -9.82 -3.98
C SER A 212 -0.19 -8.77 -3.04
N ALA A 213 -1.42 -8.99 -2.60
CA ALA A 213 -2.14 -8.08 -1.70
C ALA A 213 -3.15 -8.80 -0.80
N VAL A 214 -3.41 -8.23 0.36
CA VAL A 214 -4.53 -8.59 1.25
C VAL A 214 -5.23 -7.32 1.69
N ALA A 215 -6.57 -7.35 1.69
CA ALA A 215 -7.37 -6.27 2.24
C ALA A 215 -8.36 -6.80 3.27
N VAL A 216 -8.53 -6.03 4.34
CA VAL A 216 -9.39 -6.37 5.49
C VAL A 216 -10.30 -5.18 5.78
N PRO A 217 -11.60 -5.40 6.07
CA PRO A 217 -12.48 -4.29 6.39
C PRO A 217 -12.19 -3.80 7.81
N ILE A 218 -12.21 -2.49 8.01
CA ILE A 218 -12.10 -1.88 9.34
C ILE A 218 -13.50 -1.77 9.91
N MET A 219 -13.80 -2.61 10.91
CA MET A 219 -15.16 -2.80 11.41
C MET A 219 -15.30 -2.47 12.89
N LEU A 220 -16.48 -1.99 13.27
CA LEU A 220 -16.89 -1.81 14.65
C LEU A 220 -18.39 -2.12 14.77
N CYS A 221 -18.76 -3.06 15.64
CA CYS A 221 -20.15 -3.44 15.88
C CYS A 221 -20.96 -3.78 14.61
N GLY A 222 -20.32 -4.46 13.64
CA GLY A 222 -20.96 -4.84 12.36
C GLY A 222 -21.06 -3.71 11.32
N LYS A 223 -20.56 -2.52 11.64
CA LYS A 223 -20.45 -1.38 10.72
C LYS A 223 -19.04 -1.24 10.18
N ILE A 224 -18.90 -0.63 9.01
CA ILE A 224 -17.65 -0.56 8.25
C ILE A 224 -17.24 0.90 8.07
N ALA A 225 -15.99 1.23 8.43
CA ALA A 225 -15.42 2.56 8.22
C ALA A 225 -14.54 2.67 6.97
N GLY A 226 -14.08 1.54 6.44
CA GLY A 226 -13.19 1.46 5.28
C GLY A 226 -12.40 0.15 5.31
N SER A 227 -11.16 0.16 4.81
CA SER A 227 -10.33 -1.04 4.73
C SER A 227 -8.84 -0.75 4.94
N LEU A 228 -8.16 -1.73 5.55
CA LEU A 228 -6.71 -1.84 5.57
C LEU A 228 -6.26 -2.69 4.38
N LEU A 229 -5.46 -2.12 3.49
CA LEU A 229 -4.80 -2.81 2.38
C LEU A 229 -3.32 -2.99 2.70
N VAL A 230 -2.81 -4.20 2.52
CA VAL A 230 -1.38 -4.52 2.57
C VAL A 230 -0.97 -5.14 1.25
N SER A 231 0.02 -4.53 0.62
CA SER A 231 0.54 -4.84 -0.71
C SER A 231 2.00 -5.27 -0.61
N SER A 232 2.42 -6.27 -1.38
CA SER A 232 3.78 -6.82 -1.38
C SER A 232 4.37 -6.90 -2.78
N THR A 233 5.69 -6.71 -2.86
CA THR A 233 6.44 -6.98 -4.10
C THR A 233 6.75 -8.45 -4.34
N GLN A 234 6.33 -9.33 -3.43
CA GLN A 234 6.55 -10.75 -3.51
C GLN A 234 5.24 -11.46 -3.81
N PRO A 235 5.20 -12.42 -4.75
CA PRO A 235 4.08 -13.34 -4.85
C PRO A 235 4.03 -14.24 -3.61
N ASP A 236 2.85 -14.77 -3.30
CA ASP A 236 2.61 -15.73 -2.22
C ASP A 236 3.09 -15.24 -0.83
N TYR A 237 3.11 -13.92 -0.61
CA TYR A 237 3.65 -13.31 0.60
C TYR A 237 2.77 -13.55 1.84
N PHE A 238 1.45 -13.64 1.65
CA PHE A 238 0.49 -13.62 2.77
C PHE A 238 0.07 -15.04 3.17
N HIS A 239 0.84 -15.70 4.02
CA HIS A 239 0.42 -16.97 4.64
C HIS A 239 -0.51 -16.73 5.85
N SER A 240 -1.10 -17.80 6.39
CA SER A 240 -2.11 -17.74 7.46
C SER A 240 -1.75 -16.88 8.67
N ALA A 241 -0.49 -16.91 9.13
CA ALA A 241 -0.05 -16.08 10.25
C ALA A 241 0.03 -14.58 9.90
N ARG A 242 0.61 -14.22 8.74
CA ARG A 242 0.63 -12.82 8.27
C ARG A 242 -0.80 -12.31 8.04
N TYR A 243 -1.67 -13.16 7.53
CA TYR A 243 -3.09 -12.86 7.36
C TYR A 243 -3.79 -12.50 8.68
N ALA A 244 -3.66 -13.34 9.71
CA ALA A 244 -4.23 -13.07 11.03
C ALA A 244 -3.64 -11.79 11.68
N LEU A 245 -2.37 -11.52 11.39
CA LEU A 245 -1.71 -10.30 11.85
C LEU A 245 -2.30 -9.03 11.19
N VAL A 246 -2.57 -9.06 9.88
CA VAL A 246 -3.22 -7.93 9.19
C VAL A 246 -4.63 -7.70 9.75
N GLU A 247 -5.38 -8.76 10.02
CA GLU A 247 -6.71 -8.66 10.66
C GLU A 247 -6.63 -7.99 12.03
N SER A 248 -5.68 -8.44 12.88
CA SER A 248 -5.45 -7.83 14.21
C SER A 248 -5.11 -6.33 14.11
N TYR A 249 -4.41 -5.90 13.07
CA TYR A 249 -4.12 -4.48 12.84
C TYR A 249 -5.33 -3.70 12.35
N ALA A 250 -6.21 -4.30 11.54
CA ALA A 250 -7.47 -3.68 11.14
C ALA A 250 -8.40 -3.45 12.34
N GLU A 251 -8.44 -4.39 13.28
CA GLU A 251 -9.17 -4.24 14.56
C GLU A 251 -8.62 -3.09 15.40
N LEU A 252 -7.29 -2.99 15.55
CA LEU A 252 -6.68 -1.86 16.25
C LEU A 252 -6.94 -0.53 15.56
N LEU A 253 -6.93 -0.50 14.22
CA LEU A 253 -7.22 0.71 13.45
C LEU A 253 -8.64 1.21 13.67
N ALA A 254 -9.61 0.35 14.00
CA ALA A 254 -10.97 0.79 14.32
C ALA A 254 -11.00 1.81 15.47
N LEU A 255 -10.04 1.77 16.40
CA LEU A 255 -9.91 2.75 17.49
C LEU A 255 -9.47 4.14 17.02
N ALA A 256 -8.95 4.26 15.80
CA ALA A 256 -8.49 5.52 15.22
C ALA A 256 -9.61 6.33 14.57
N PHE A 257 -10.73 5.70 14.21
CA PHE A 257 -11.87 6.32 13.55
C PHE A 257 -12.84 6.95 14.56
N ASP A 258 -13.58 7.97 14.13
CA ASP A 258 -14.69 8.47 14.91
C ASP A 258 -15.90 7.53 14.74
N PRO A 259 -16.79 7.39 15.75
CA PRO A 259 -17.97 6.52 15.66
C PRO A 259 -18.89 6.84 14.46
N GLU A 260 -18.87 8.10 14.01
CA GLU A 260 -19.66 8.60 12.88
C GLU A 260 -19.09 8.16 11.51
N ASP A 261 -17.85 7.70 11.47
CA ASP A 261 -17.21 7.18 10.25
C ASP A 261 -17.59 5.72 9.97
N PHE A 262 -18.36 5.06 10.85
CA PHE A 262 -18.77 3.66 10.68
C PHE A 262 -20.18 3.55 10.13
N TYR A 263 -20.30 2.91 8.97
CA TYR A 263 -21.55 2.83 8.22
C TYR A 263 -22.12 1.42 8.18
N ASP A 264 -23.44 1.32 8.14
CA ASP A 264 -24.13 0.05 7.89
C ASP A 264 -23.82 -0.43 6.46
N SER A 265 -23.56 -1.73 6.29
CA SER A 265 -23.18 -2.31 4.99
C SER A 265 -24.20 -2.03 3.89
N GLN A 266 -25.48 -1.87 4.25
CA GLN A 266 -26.55 -1.52 3.33
C GLN A 266 -26.39 -0.13 2.69
N LEU A 267 -25.62 0.78 3.29
CA LEU A 267 -25.35 2.11 2.72
C LEU A 267 -24.21 2.07 1.70
N ILE A 268 -23.40 1.01 1.69
CA ILE A 268 -22.23 0.87 0.84
C ILE A 268 -22.68 0.41 -0.55
N ALA A 269 -22.49 1.29 -1.53
CA ALA A 269 -22.84 1.04 -2.93
C ALA A 269 -21.81 1.69 -3.83
N LEU A 270 -20.58 1.21 -3.72
CA LEU A 270 -19.41 1.77 -4.38
C LEU A 270 -19.60 1.77 -5.90
N TRP A 271 -19.16 2.84 -6.54
CA TRP A 271 -19.04 2.95 -7.98
C TRP A 271 -17.64 2.52 -8.42
N PRO A 272 -17.48 2.02 -9.65
CA PRO A 272 -16.16 1.96 -10.24
C PRO A 272 -15.60 3.39 -10.38
N VAL A 273 -14.33 3.59 -10.02
CA VAL A 273 -13.61 4.85 -10.24
C VAL A 273 -12.51 4.66 -11.29
N PRO A 274 -12.14 5.71 -12.04
CA PRO A 274 -11.13 5.57 -13.08
C PRO A 274 -9.73 5.32 -12.50
N PRO A 275 -8.80 4.76 -13.30
CA PRO A 275 -7.41 4.56 -12.88
C PRO A 275 -6.72 5.85 -12.43
N ARG A 276 -5.66 5.70 -11.63
CA ARG A 276 -4.91 6.82 -11.03
C ARG A 276 -4.44 7.83 -12.08
N GLU A 277 -4.01 7.38 -13.24
CA GLU A 277 -3.49 8.22 -14.33
C GLU A 277 -4.52 9.27 -14.78
N VAL A 278 -5.81 8.92 -14.72
CA VAL A 278 -6.93 9.82 -15.00
C VAL A 278 -7.23 10.68 -13.78
N GLN A 279 -7.29 10.10 -12.58
CA GLN A 279 -7.62 10.82 -11.35
C GLN A 279 -6.66 11.98 -11.03
N ILE A 280 -5.36 11.83 -11.31
CA ILE A 280 -4.34 12.86 -11.01
C ILE A 280 -4.74 14.24 -11.56
N GLN A 281 -5.39 14.28 -12.72
CA GLN A 281 -5.82 15.54 -13.36
C GLN A 281 -6.90 16.28 -12.54
N TYR A 282 -7.75 15.55 -11.83
CA TYR A 282 -8.79 16.13 -10.98
C TYR A 282 -8.25 16.62 -9.63
N PHE A 283 -7.13 16.04 -9.18
CA PHE A 283 -6.50 16.38 -7.91
C PHE A 283 -5.36 17.41 -8.01
N SER A 284 -4.94 17.81 -9.23
CA SER A 284 -3.79 18.73 -9.42
C SER A 284 -3.96 20.07 -8.70
N ASP A 285 -5.19 20.59 -8.67
CA ASP A 285 -5.52 21.89 -8.05
C ASP A 285 -6.28 21.74 -6.72
N PHE A 286 -6.19 20.57 -6.08
CA PHE A 286 -6.98 20.25 -4.88
C PHE A 286 -6.88 21.34 -3.79
N GLN A 287 -5.67 21.75 -3.42
CA GLN A 287 -5.45 22.77 -2.39
C GLN A 287 -6.03 24.14 -2.77
N GLN A 288 -5.99 24.50 -4.06
CA GLN A 288 -6.59 25.74 -4.55
C GLN A 288 -8.12 25.67 -4.50
N ARG A 289 -8.71 24.51 -4.83
CA ARG A 289 -10.15 24.26 -4.68
C ARG A 289 -10.57 24.37 -3.22
N VAL A 290 -9.80 23.79 -2.30
CA VAL A 290 -10.07 23.87 -0.86
C VAL A 290 -10.06 25.32 -0.40
N ALA A 291 -9.02 26.10 -0.73
CA ALA A 291 -8.94 27.51 -0.38
C ALA A 291 -10.13 28.32 -0.93
N ARG A 292 -10.56 28.04 -2.17
CA ARG A 292 -11.72 28.69 -2.79
C ARG A 292 -13.02 28.36 -2.04
N VAL A 293 -13.24 27.09 -1.72
CA VAL A 293 -14.42 26.62 -0.97
C VAL A 293 -14.45 27.21 0.44
N MET A 294 -13.30 27.26 1.13
CA MET A 294 -13.17 27.90 2.44
C MET A 294 -13.64 29.36 2.40
N LEU A 295 -13.16 30.14 1.43
CA LEU A 295 -13.53 31.55 1.29
C LEU A 295 -14.99 31.75 0.88
N GLN A 296 -15.50 30.91 -0.03
CA GLN A 296 -16.86 31.05 -0.57
C GLN A 296 -17.95 30.71 0.45
N PHE A 297 -17.72 29.70 1.29
CA PHE A 297 -18.72 29.17 2.23
C PHE A 297 -18.39 29.42 3.70
N ASN A 298 -17.28 30.12 3.99
CA ASN A 298 -16.78 30.39 5.34
C ASN A 298 -16.64 29.11 6.18
N LEU A 299 -16.09 28.06 5.56
CA LEU A 299 -15.92 26.74 6.16
C LEU A 299 -14.56 26.58 6.81
N THR A 300 -14.49 25.68 7.79
CA THR A 300 -13.19 25.20 8.30
C THR A 300 -12.45 24.43 7.20
N ILE A 301 -11.13 24.29 7.33
CA ILE A 301 -10.31 23.53 6.38
C ILE A 301 -10.82 22.08 6.21
N VAL A 302 -11.20 21.42 7.30
CA VAL A 302 -11.69 20.03 7.28
C VAL A 302 -13.01 19.91 6.50
N GLN A 303 -13.92 20.86 6.71
CA GLN A 303 -15.20 20.89 5.98
C GLN A 303 -15.00 21.21 4.49
N ALA A 304 -14.11 22.15 4.18
CA ALA A 304 -13.81 22.50 2.80
C ALA A 304 -13.11 21.37 2.04
N GLU A 305 -12.15 20.69 2.68
CA GLU A 305 -11.52 19.48 2.12
C GLU A 305 -12.57 18.42 1.81
N LEU A 306 -13.46 18.12 2.76
CA LEU A 306 -14.52 17.13 2.54
C LEU A 306 -15.41 17.51 1.34
N GLN A 307 -15.80 18.78 1.24
CA GLN A 307 -16.63 19.25 0.13
C GLN A 307 -15.90 19.14 -1.21
N VAL A 308 -14.60 19.44 -1.27
CA VAL A 308 -13.80 19.27 -2.50
C VAL A 308 -13.69 17.79 -2.88
N TRP A 309 -13.49 16.90 -1.91
CA TRP A 309 -13.50 15.46 -2.16
C TRP A 309 -14.83 15.00 -2.77
N GLN A 310 -15.97 15.44 -2.24
CA GLN A 310 -17.29 15.12 -2.78
C GLN A 310 -17.51 15.69 -4.20
N GLN A 311 -16.98 16.88 -4.48
CA GLN A 311 -17.03 17.44 -5.84
C GLN A 311 -16.22 16.59 -6.82
N ILE A 312 -15.01 16.16 -6.44
CA ILE A 312 -14.18 15.31 -7.30
C ILE A 312 -14.81 13.95 -7.50
N GLU A 313 -15.37 13.33 -6.46
CA GLU A 313 -16.12 12.07 -6.57
C GLU A 313 -17.24 12.18 -7.63
N GLN A 314 -17.99 13.29 -7.62
CA GLN A 314 -19.03 13.55 -8.63
C GLN A 314 -18.43 13.75 -10.03
N GLU A 315 -17.34 14.50 -10.17
CA GLU A 315 -16.68 14.71 -11.47
C GLU A 315 -16.18 13.39 -12.08
N LEU A 316 -15.58 12.51 -11.28
CA LEU A 316 -15.12 11.19 -11.71
C LEU A 316 -16.30 10.28 -12.12
N PHE A 317 -17.44 10.38 -11.44
CA PHE A 317 -18.64 9.64 -11.82
C PHE A 317 -19.18 10.04 -13.20
N HIS A 318 -19.23 11.36 -13.49
CA HIS A 318 -19.68 11.83 -14.80
C HIS A 318 -18.75 11.34 -15.92
N TRP A 319 -17.43 11.35 -15.69
CA TRP A 319 -16.45 10.79 -16.63
C TRP A 319 -16.72 9.31 -16.94
N HIS A 320 -17.02 8.50 -15.92
CA HIS A 320 -17.32 7.07 -16.10
C HIS A 320 -18.60 6.85 -16.92
N THR A 321 -19.62 7.68 -16.68
CA THR A 321 -20.91 7.58 -17.37
C THR A 321 -20.80 7.94 -18.85
N GLU A 322 -20.00 8.96 -19.18
CA GLU A 322 -19.76 9.41 -20.56
C GLU A 322 -18.84 8.46 -21.35
N SER A 323 -17.81 7.90 -20.70
CA SER A 323 -16.89 6.93 -21.33
C SER A 323 -17.50 5.55 -21.55
N SER A 324 -18.57 5.21 -20.82
CA SER A 324 -19.26 3.91 -20.91
C SER A 324 -20.43 3.90 -21.91
N GLN A 325 -20.73 5.00 -22.61
CA GLN A 325 -21.71 4.98 -23.71
C GLN A 325 -21.04 4.49 -25.00
N PRO A 326 -21.49 3.37 -25.60
CA PRO A 326 -20.98 2.94 -26.89
C PRO A 326 -21.46 3.92 -27.98
N GLY A 327 -20.51 4.51 -28.69
CA GLY A 327 -20.77 5.28 -29.92
C GLY A 327 -21.22 4.40 -31.07
#